data_AF-A0A967N7B1-F1
#
_entry.id   AF-A0A967N7B1-F1
#
_cell.length_a   1.000
_cell.length_b   1.000
_cell.length_c   1.000
_cell.angle_alpha   90.00
_cell.angle_beta   90.00
_cell.angle_gamma   90.00
#
_symmetry.space_group_name_H-M   'P 1'
#
loop_
_entity.id
_entity.type
_entity.pdbx_description
1 polymer ?
#
loop_
_entity_poly.entity_id
_entity_poly.type
_entity_poly.pdbx_seq_one_letter_code
_entity_poly.pdbx_strand_id
1 'polypeptide(L)'
;VREPDLEGAASGSIYGWTDKILASIPHTGFRTAPGTEYAYSNIGFGILGYALERAAGVPFMELMETQVFGPLGMESSTFILDDPELWSRMSVGYSRERESGQISAERATAEHFGRGYKVPNGGIYSTVGDLARFAGALMGDGPAPLLDEESVRQMLTPQAPADGYGL
;
A
#
# COMPACT_ATOMS: atom_id res chain seq x y z
N VAL A 1 -3.77 -8.08 13.62
CA VAL A 1 -4.20 -9.27 12.84
C VAL A 1 -2.95 -10.04 12.44
N ARG A 2 -3.01 -11.38 12.37
CA ARG A 2 -1.91 -12.21 11.86
C ARG A 2 -2.03 -12.24 10.33
N GLU A 3 -0.90 -12.08 9.66
CA GLU A 3 -0.81 -12.23 8.20
C GLU A 3 -1.35 -13.60 7.75
N PRO A 4 -1.91 -13.71 6.54
CA PRO A 4 -2.55 -14.93 6.07
C PRO A 4 -1.56 -16.11 6.02
N ASP A 5 -1.97 -17.24 6.57
CA ASP A 5 -1.30 -18.53 6.40
C ASP A 5 -1.77 -19.21 5.11
N LEU A 6 -1.45 -18.56 3.99
CA LEU A 6 -1.82 -18.99 2.64
C LEU A 6 -0.61 -18.85 1.71
N GLU A 7 -0.19 -19.97 1.12
CA GLU A 7 0.89 -19.98 0.15
C GLU A 7 0.52 -19.14 -1.09
N GLY A 8 1.45 -18.30 -1.55
CA GLY A 8 1.21 -17.42 -2.70
C GLY A 8 0.16 -16.33 -2.48
N ALA A 9 -0.17 -16.01 -1.22
CA ALA A 9 -1.09 -14.91 -0.90
C ALA A 9 -0.53 -13.55 -1.37
N ALA A 10 0.79 -13.35 -1.27
CA ALA A 10 1.48 -12.12 -1.63
C ALA A 10 2.05 -12.12 -3.07
N SER A 11 1.57 -13.02 -3.93
CA SER A 11 2.03 -13.16 -5.31
C SER A 11 0.86 -13.33 -6.28
N GLY A 12 1.16 -13.27 -7.58
CA GLY A 12 0.17 -13.32 -8.66
C GLY A 12 -0.22 -11.94 -9.17
N SER A 13 -0.92 -11.92 -10.31
CA SER A 13 -1.25 -10.72 -11.08
C SER A 13 -1.79 -9.59 -10.21
N ILE A 14 -1.33 -8.36 -10.49
CA ILE A 14 -1.85 -7.16 -9.84
C ILE A 14 -3.36 -6.99 -10.03
N TYR A 15 -3.91 -7.41 -11.16
CA TYR A 15 -5.35 -7.35 -11.43
C TYR A 15 -6.16 -8.40 -10.65
N GLY A 16 -5.52 -9.45 -10.14
CA GLY A 16 -6.15 -10.51 -9.34
C GLY A 16 -6.09 -10.27 -7.83
N TRP A 17 -5.71 -9.07 -7.38
CA TRP A 17 -5.46 -8.81 -5.96
C TRP A 17 -6.73 -8.92 -5.10
N THR A 18 -7.89 -8.56 -5.63
CA THR A 18 -9.19 -8.70 -4.93
C THR A 18 -9.50 -10.16 -4.62
N ASP A 19 -9.32 -11.05 -5.59
CA ASP A 19 -9.50 -12.50 -5.38
C ASP A 19 -8.49 -13.03 -4.36
N LYS A 20 -7.25 -12.54 -4.42
CA LYS A 20 -6.20 -12.91 -3.45
C LYS A 20 -6.55 -12.44 -2.03
N ILE A 21 -7.14 -11.26 -1.86
CA ILE A 21 -7.63 -10.78 -0.56
C ILE A 21 -8.74 -11.68 -0.04
N LEU A 22 -9.76 -11.95 -0.87
CA LEU A 22 -10.89 -12.79 -0.48
C LEU A 22 -10.44 -14.20 -0.09
N ALA A 23 -9.51 -14.78 -0.85
CA ALA A 23 -8.90 -16.06 -0.54
C ALA A 23 -8.05 -16.00 0.74
N SER A 24 -7.43 -14.87 1.07
CA SER A 24 -6.56 -14.73 2.23
C SER A 24 -7.34 -14.62 3.55
N ILE A 25 -8.52 -13.99 3.56
CA ILE A 25 -9.28 -13.70 4.78
C ILE A 25 -9.52 -14.94 5.67
N PRO A 26 -9.99 -16.10 5.15
CA PRO A 26 -10.19 -17.30 5.97
C PRO A 26 -8.90 -17.86 6.61
N HIS A 27 -7.74 -17.50 6.07
CA HIS A 27 -6.43 -17.90 6.58
C HIS A 27 -5.79 -16.86 7.50
N THR A 28 -6.56 -15.85 7.93
CA THR A 28 -6.12 -14.80 8.85
C THR A 28 -6.73 -15.01 10.23
N GLY A 29 -6.03 -14.57 11.26
CA GLY A 29 -6.49 -14.71 12.65
C GLY A 29 -6.21 -13.45 13.47
N PHE A 30 -6.96 -13.27 14.54
CA PHE A 30 -6.65 -12.23 15.52
C PHE A 30 -5.53 -12.72 16.45
N ARG A 31 -4.49 -11.90 16.64
CA ARG A 31 -3.43 -12.17 17.65
C ARG A 31 -3.94 -11.88 19.06
N THR A 32 -4.74 -10.83 19.18
CA THR A 32 -5.31 -10.28 20.40
C THR A 32 -6.71 -9.75 20.09
N ALA A 33 -7.49 -9.44 21.12
CA ALA A 33 -8.82 -8.86 20.93
C ALA A 33 -8.72 -7.52 20.16
N PRO A 34 -9.65 -7.21 19.23
CA PRO A 34 -9.64 -5.95 18.51
C PRO A 34 -9.63 -4.74 19.46
N GLY A 35 -8.73 -3.78 19.19
CA GLY A 35 -8.62 -2.55 19.98
C GLY A 35 -7.88 -2.68 21.32
N THR A 36 -7.43 -3.88 21.73
CA THR A 36 -6.73 -4.04 23.01
C THR A 36 -5.22 -3.90 22.91
N GLU A 37 -4.64 -4.22 21.75
CA GLU A 37 -3.20 -4.07 21.49
C GLU A 37 -2.95 -3.60 20.06
N TYR A 38 -1.88 -2.84 19.90
CA TYR A 38 -1.33 -2.51 18.59
C TYR A 38 -0.51 -3.68 18.03
N ALA A 39 -0.73 -3.99 16.75
CA ALA A 39 0.09 -4.91 15.98
C ALA A 39 0.02 -4.56 14.49
N TYR A 40 1.17 -4.26 13.89
CA TYR A 40 1.29 -4.01 12.45
C TYR A 40 0.70 -5.17 11.63
N SER A 41 0.01 -4.85 10.54
CA SER A 41 -0.76 -5.84 9.77
C SER A 41 -0.99 -5.41 8.32
N ASN A 42 -0.23 -5.97 7.38
CA ASN A 42 -0.40 -5.74 5.95
C ASN A 42 -1.78 -6.18 5.48
N ILE A 43 -2.21 -7.39 5.87
CA ILE A 43 -3.55 -7.87 5.50
C ILE A 43 -4.68 -6.98 6.01
N GLY A 44 -4.46 -6.24 7.10
CA GLY A 44 -5.40 -5.24 7.61
C GLY A 44 -5.62 -4.11 6.60
N PHE A 45 -4.54 -3.56 6.06
CA PHE A 45 -4.60 -2.56 4.98
C PHE A 45 -5.08 -3.15 3.65
N GLY A 46 -4.80 -4.43 3.38
CA GLY A 46 -5.37 -5.14 2.23
C GLY A 46 -6.90 -5.21 2.30
N ILE A 47 -7.44 -5.58 3.47
CA ILE A 47 -8.88 -5.60 3.74
C ILE A 47 -9.47 -4.19 3.66
N LEU A 48 -8.76 -3.17 4.16
CA LEU A 48 -9.17 -1.76 4.03
C LEU A 48 -9.28 -1.35 2.56
N GLY A 49 -8.28 -1.67 1.73
CA GLY A 49 -8.33 -1.39 0.29
C GLY A 49 -9.54 -2.05 -0.38
N TYR A 50 -9.83 -3.31 -0.04
CA TYR A 50 -11.03 -3.98 -0.55
C TYR A 50 -12.33 -3.33 -0.06
N ALA A 51 -12.39 -2.92 1.21
CA ALA A 51 -13.55 -2.21 1.74
C ALA A 51 -13.79 -0.87 1.02
N LEU A 52 -12.72 -0.13 0.69
CA LEU A 52 -12.79 1.13 -0.06
C LEU A 52 -13.31 0.91 -1.48
N GLU A 53 -12.79 -0.08 -2.21
CA GLU A 53 -13.30 -0.47 -3.54
C GLU A 53 -14.80 -0.78 -3.48
N ARG A 54 -15.23 -1.57 -2.49
CA ARG A 54 -16.63 -1.93 -2.31
C ARG A 54 -17.52 -0.74 -1.94
N ALA A 55 -17.01 0.20 -1.14
CA ALA A 55 -17.74 1.40 -0.73
C ALA A 55 -17.86 2.42 -1.86
N ALA A 56 -16.81 2.59 -2.66
CA ALA A 56 -16.77 3.54 -3.78
C ALA A 56 -17.46 3.00 -5.04
N GLY A 57 -17.57 1.68 -5.19
CA GLY A 57 -18.15 1.05 -6.37
C GLY A 57 -17.24 1.10 -7.61
N VAL A 58 -15.97 1.45 -7.43
CA VAL A 58 -14.92 1.50 -8.48
C VAL A 58 -13.67 0.77 -7.99
N PRO A 59 -12.84 0.21 -8.87
CA PRO A 59 -11.61 -0.49 -8.50
C PRO A 59 -10.71 0.35 -7.60
N PHE A 60 -10.06 -0.26 -6.59
CA PHE A 60 -9.20 0.46 -5.65
C PHE A 60 -8.09 1.28 -6.32
N MET A 61 -7.45 0.74 -7.37
CA MET A 61 -6.38 1.45 -8.07
C MET A 61 -6.92 2.70 -8.80
N GLU A 62 -8.10 2.60 -9.43
CA GLU A 62 -8.79 3.75 -10.04
C GLU A 62 -9.21 4.77 -8.99
N LEU A 63 -9.69 4.31 -7.82
CA LEU A 63 -10.02 5.19 -6.70
C LEU A 63 -8.80 6.02 -6.25
N MET A 64 -7.63 5.39 -6.13
CA MET A 64 -6.39 6.07 -5.74
C MET A 64 -5.93 7.07 -6.81
N GLU A 65 -6.01 6.71 -8.09
CA GLU A 65 -5.69 7.62 -9.19
C GLU A 65 -6.59 8.86 -9.20
N THR A 66 -7.90 8.66 -9.05
CA THR A 66 -8.90 9.73 -9.16
C THR A 66 -9.02 10.60 -7.91
N GLN A 67 -8.87 10.02 -6.72
CA GLN A 67 -9.09 10.72 -5.45
C GLN A 67 -7.80 11.20 -4.78
N VAL A 68 -6.63 10.67 -5.15
CA VAL A 68 -5.36 11.00 -4.51
C VAL A 68 -4.33 11.46 -5.53
N PHE A 69 -3.91 10.60 -6.47
CA PHE A 69 -2.76 10.90 -7.32
C PHE A 69 -3.04 12.07 -8.28
N GLY A 70 -4.16 12.03 -8.99
CA GLY A 70 -4.58 13.08 -9.92
C GLY A 70 -4.74 14.45 -9.23
N PRO A 71 -5.55 14.58 -8.17
CA PRO A 71 -5.73 15.84 -7.45
C PRO A 71 -4.44 16.43 -6.88
N LEU A 72 -3.48 15.59 -6.51
CA LEU A 72 -2.17 16.01 -5.98
C LEU A 72 -1.10 16.21 -7.06
N GLY A 73 -1.38 15.93 -8.33
CA GLY A 73 -0.39 15.99 -9.40
C GLY A 73 0.76 15.00 -9.21
N MET A 74 0.48 13.82 -8.67
CA MET A 74 1.44 12.73 -8.47
C MET A 74 1.58 11.87 -9.74
N GLU A 75 2.02 12.50 -10.83
CA GLU A 75 1.99 11.92 -12.19
C GLU A 75 2.95 10.73 -12.40
N SER A 76 3.90 10.50 -11.50
CA SER A 76 4.79 9.33 -11.51
C SER A 76 4.41 8.28 -10.46
N SER A 77 3.20 8.38 -9.89
CA SER A 77 2.67 7.43 -8.92
C SER A 77 1.65 6.50 -9.55
N THR A 78 1.90 5.20 -9.46
CA THR A 78 1.07 4.17 -10.11
C THR A 78 1.20 2.83 -9.39
N PHE A 79 0.21 1.96 -9.58
CA PHE A 79 0.31 0.54 -9.21
C PHE A 79 0.84 -0.31 -10.37
N ILE A 80 0.61 0.11 -11.60
CA ILE A 80 0.87 -0.65 -12.84
C ILE A 80 2.04 -0.01 -13.59
N LEU A 81 3.01 -0.82 -13.99
CA LEU A 81 4.19 -0.39 -14.75
C LEU A 81 4.11 -0.86 -16.20
N ASP A 82 3.08 -0.43 -16.92
CA ASP A 82 2.88 -0.72 -18.34
C ASP A 82 3.45 0.38 -19.26
N ASP A 83 3.60 1.60 -18.76
CA ASP A 83 4.29 2.70 -19.45
C ASP A 83 5.81 2.44 -19.56
N PRO A 84 6.36 2.34 -20.80
CA PRO A 84 7.79 2.19 -21.02
C PRO A 84 8.65 3.31 -20.43
N GLU A 85 8.15 4.54 -20.38
CA GLU A 85 8.89 5.67 -19.79
C GLU A 85 9.02 5.50 -18.27
N LEU A 86 7.94 5.14 -17.57
CA LEU A 86 7.97 4.83 -16.14
C LEU A 86 8.87 3.62 -15.86
N TRP A 87 8.77 2.56 -16.67
CA TRP A 87 9.62 1.38 -16.54
C TRP A 87 11.11 1.74 -16.69
N SER A 88 11.46 2.61 -17.65
CA SER A 88 12.85 3.01 -17.90
C SER A 88 13.50 3.77 -16.74
N ARG A 89 12.68 4.44 -15.90
CA ARG A 89 13.14 5.22 -14.74
C ARG A 89 13.08 4.43 -13.42
N MET A 90 12.61 3.18 -13.45
CA MET A 90 12.42 2.36 -12.26
C MET A 90 13.76 2.04 -11.59
N SER A 91 13.83 2.22 -10.27
CA SER A 91 15.00 1.79 -9.50
C SER A 91 15.07 0.27 -9.41
N VAL A 92 16.28 -0.29 -9.50
CA VAL A 92 16.50 -1.72 -9.23
C VAL A 92 16.58 -1.95 -7.73
N GLY A 93 15.67 -2.76 -7.19
CA GLY A 93 15.73 -3.22 -5.81
C GLY A 93 16.74 -4.36 -5.66
N TYR A 94 17.48 -4.37 -4.56
CA TYR A 94 18.44 -5.43 -4.23
C TYR A 94 18.15 -5.99 -2.85
N SER A 95 18.19 -7.31 -2.73
CA SER A 95 18.09 -8.02 -1.46
C SER A 95 19.42 -8.70 -1.15
N ARG A 96 19.83 -8.69 0.12
CA ARG A 96 21.01 -9.40 0.60
C ARG A 96 20.55 -10.62 1.39
N GLU A 97 20.90 -11.80 0.93
CA GLU A 97 20.68 -13.04 1.66
C GLU A 97 21.54 -13.02 2.94
N ARG A 98 20.97 -13.47 4.07
CA ARG A 98 21.56 -13.23 5.39
C ARG A 98 22.81 -14.08 5.63
N GLU A 99 22.80 -15.35 5.20
CA GLU A 99 23.83 -16.33 5.52
C GLU A 99 25.04 -16.23 4.59
N SER A 100 24.82 -16.34 3.28
CA SER A 100 25.80 -16.21 2.20
C SER A 100 26.24 -14.77 1.94
N GLY A 101 25.41 -13.79 2.29
CA GLY A 101 25.66 -12.39 1.95
C GLY A 101 25.49 -12.05 0.48
N GLN A 102 24.97 -12.98 -0.33
CA GLN A 102 24.71 -12.77 -1.75
C GLN A 102 23.70 -11.63 -1.96
N ILE A 103 24.01 -10.75 -2.91
CA ILE A 103 23.12 -9.67 -3.33
C ILE A 103 22.43 -10.09 -4.63
N SER A 104 21.10 -10.04 -4.66
CA SER A 104 20.29 -10.38 -5.84
C SER A 104 19.11 -9.42 -6.01
N ALA A 105 18.80 -9.13 -7.28
CA ALA A 105 17.62 -8.35 -7.68
C ALA A 105 16.40 -9.22 -8.00
N GLU A 106 16.55 -10.54 -8.12
CA GLU A 106 15.50 -11.44 -8.62
C GLU A 106 14.19 -11.32 -7.88
N ARG A 107 14.25 -11.28 -6.54
CA ARG A 107 13.05 -11.10 -5.70
C ARG A 107 12.36 -9.77 -5.96
N ALA A 108 13.12 -8.67 -5.99
CA ALA A 108 12.56 -7.35 -6.23
C ALA A 108 11.95 -7.25 -7.63
N THR A 109 12.62 -7.82 -8.64
CA THR A 109 12.11 -7.88 -10.02
C THR A 109 10.82 -8.68 -10.11
N ALA A 110 10.69 -9.81 -9.40
CA ALA A 110 9.47 -10.61 -9.41
C ALA A 110 8.25 -9.85 -8.84
N GLU A 111 8.46 -8.96 -7.87
CA GLU A 111 7.39 -8.15 -7.26
C GLU A 111 6.79 -7.11 -8.23
N HIS A 112 7.45 -6.80 -9.35
CA HIS A 112 6.90 -5.93 -10.40
C HIS A 112 5.74 -6.57 -11.17
N PHE A 113 5.67 -7.90 -11.18
CA PHE A 113 4.66 -8.65 -11.92
C PHE A 113 3.49 -9.12 -11.04
N GLY A 114 3.48 -8.75 -9.76
CA GLY A 114 2.43 -9.17 -8.85
C GLY A 114 2.75 -9.02 -7.37
N ARG A 115 1.76 -8.57 -6.60
CA ARG A 115 1.85 -8.41 -5.14
C ARG A 115 0.71 -9.08 -4.36
N GLY A 116 -0.19 -9.79 -5.06
CA GLY A 116 -1.31 -10.49 -4.44
C GLY A 116 -2.10 -9.60 -3.48
N TYR A 117 -2.37 -10.05 -2.25
CA TYR A 117 -3.10 -9.26 -1.26
C TYR A 117 -2.42 -7.94 -0.83
N LYS A 118 -1.15 -7.75 -1.21
CA LYS A 118 -0.35 -6.59 -0.80
C LYS A 118 -0.54 -5.33 -1.66
N VAL A 119 -1.38 -5.38 -2.70
CA VAL A 119 -1.60 -4.22 -3.58
C VAL A 119 -1.96 -2.95 -2.79
N PRO A 120 -2.93 -2.94 -1.85
CA PRO A 120 -3.27 -1.71 -1.11
C PRO A 120 -2.26 -1.28 -0.04
N ASN A 121 -1.31 -2.14 0.36
CA ASN A 121 -0.41 -1.89 1.49
C ASN A 121 1.07 -1.76 1.11
N GLY A 122 1.39 -1.91 -0.17
CA GLY A 122 2.75 -1.75 -0.67
C GLY A 122 2.86 -1.90 -2.18
N GLY A 123 1.79 -1.66 -2.93
CA GLY A 123 1.75 -1.81 -4.39
C GLY A 123 2.11 -0.55 -5.17
N ILE A 124 2.23 0.61 -4.51
CA ILE A 124 2.48 1.89 -5.17
C ILE A 124 3.97 2.01 -5.55
N TYR A 125 4.22 2.29 -6.82
CA TYR A 125 5.45 2.92 -7.29
C TYR A 125 5.26 4.43 -7.26
N SER A 126 6.29 5.16 -6.84
CA SER A 126 6.25 6.61 -6.73
C SER A 126 7.65 7.19 -6.87
N THR A 127 7.72 8.52 -6.97
CA THR A 127 8.97 9.29 -6.85
C THR A 127 9.02 10.03 -5.52
N VAL A 128 10.21 10.49 -5.13
CA VAL A 128 10.36 11.39 -3.98
C VAL A 128 9.56 12.68 -4.17
N GLY A 129 9.50 13.20 -5.40
CA GLY A 129 8.73 14.42 -5.72
C GLY A 129 7.24 14.25 -5.48
N ASP A 130 6.66 13.12 -5.90
CA ASP A 130 5.25 12.82 -5.67
C ASP A 130 4.93 12.57 -4.20
N LEU A 131 5.80 11.85 -3.49
CA LEU A 131 5.63 11.66 -2.04
C LEU A 131 5.75 12.98 -1.28
N ALA A 132 6.58 13.93 -1.74
CA ALA A 132 6.65 15.27 -1.17
C ALA A 132 5.34 16.07 -1.39
N ARG A 133 4.69 15.91 -2.55
CA ARG A 133 3.35 16.50 -2.80
C ARG A 133 2.30 15.90 -1.87
N PHE A 134 2.31 14.58 -1.69
CA PHE A 134 1.44 13.90 -0.72
C PHE A 134 1.66 14.41 0.71
N ALA A 135 2.92 14.46 1.17
CA ALA A 135 3.25 14.99 2.49
C ALA A 135 2.84 16.46 2.66
N GLY A 136 3.08 17.30 1.64
CA GLY A 136 2.64 18.69 1.61
C GLY A 136 1.13 18.84 1.77
N ALA A 137 0.35 18.03 1.06
CA ALA A 137 -1.10 18.03 1.17
C ALA A 137 -1.60 17.70 2.59
N LEU A 138 -0.92 16.80 3.30
CA LEU A 138 -1.22 16.50 4.70
C LEU A 138 -0.87 17.64 5.65
N MET A 139 0.06 18.52 5.26
CA MET A 139 0.42 19.73 6.01
C MET A 139 -0.42 20.95 5.63
N GLY A 140 -1.38 20.79 4.71
CA GLY A 140 -2.26 21.87 4.23
C GLY A 140 -1.74 22.63 3.01
N ASP A 141 -0.69 22.15 2.34
CA ASP A 141 -0.24 22.71 1.07
C ASP A 141 -1.10 22.20 -0.10
N GLY A 142 -1.11 22.95 -1.22
CA GLY A 142 -1.78 22.56 -2.45
C GLY A 142 -3.06 23.34 -2.75
N PRO A 143 -3.70 23.07 -3.90
CA PRO A 143 -4.82 23.88 -4.40
C PRO A 143 -6.13 23.67 -3.63
N ALA A 144 -6.33 22.48 -3.04
CA ALA A 144 -7.47 22.14 -2.20
C ALA A 144 -7.14 20.95 -1.28
N PRO A 145 -7.70 20.89 -0.06
CA PRO A 145 -7.47 19.77 0.85
C PRO A 145 -8.19 18.50 0.37
N LEU A 146 -7.50 17.35 0.41
CA LEU A 146 -8.09 16.04 0.08
C LEU A 146 -9.09 15.56 1.13
N LEU A 147 -8.82 15.89 2.39
CA LEU A 147 -9.58 15.51 3.56
C LEU A 147 -9.84 16.76 4.39
N ASP A 148 -10.94 16.79 5.13
CA ASP A 148 -11.15 17.86 6.10
C ASP A 148 -10.07 17.83 7.21
N GLU A 149 -9.89 18.98 7.87
CA GLU A 149 -8.86 19.17 8.90
C GLU A 149 -9.00 18.17 10.05
N GLU A 150 -10.23 17.81 10.42
CA GLU A 150 -10.49 16.86 11.49
C GLU A 150 -10.03 15.44 11.10
N SER A 151 -10.28 15.03 9.86
CA SER A 151 -9.82 13.75 9.31
C SER A 151 -8.29 13.68 9.23
N VAL A 152 -7.64 14.77 8.78
CA VAL A 152 -6.17 14.88 8.80
C VAL A 152 -5.63 14.78 10.23
N ARG A 153 -6.24 15.50 11.17
CA ARG A 153 -5.85 15.47 12.58
C ARG A 153 -6.01 14.08 13.19
N GLN A 154 -7.09 13.37 12.90
CA GLN A 154 -7.31 11.99 13.35
C GLN A 154 -6.23 11.06 12.80
N MET A 155 -5.91 11.19 11.52
CA MET A 155 -4.89 10.38 10.85
C MET A 155 -3.48 10.56 11.43
N LEU A 156 -3.13 11.80 11.80
CA LEU A 156 -1.84 12.17 12.39
C LEU A 156 -1.79 12.00 13.92
N THR A 157 -2.88 11.59 14.56
CA THR A 157 -2.90 11.34 16.01
C THR A 157 -2.40 9.91 16.29
N PRO A 158 -1.31 9.72 17.06
CA PRO A 158 -0.83 8.38 17.40
C PRO A 158 -1.89 7.57 18.18
N GLN A 159 -2.18 6.37 17.70
CA GLN A 159 -3.14 5.45 18.32
C GLN A 159 -2.47 4.40 19.21
N ALA A 160 -1.14 4.25 19.10
CA ALA A 160 -0.34 3.30 19.89
C ALA A 160 0.72 4.06 20.73
N PRO A 161 0.52 4.23 22.06
CA PRO A 161 1.37 5.10 22.89
C PRO A 161 2.85 4.70 22.99
N ALA A 162 3.17 3.41 22.81
CA ALA A 162 4.54 2.91 22.95
C ALA A 162 5.34 2.94 21.64
N ASP A 163 4.66 2.81 20.49
CA ASP A 163 5.29 2.60 19.18
C ASP A 163 4.98 3.71 18.17
N GLY A 164 4.21 4.74 18.57
CA GLY A 164 3.97 5.94 17.76
C GLY A 164 3.13 5.71 16.51
N TYR A 165 2.28 4.67 16.48
CA TYR A 165 1.51 4.36 15.27
C TYR A 165 0.35 5.34 15.05
N GLY A 166 0.63 6.35 14.23
CA GLY A 166 -0.26 7.16 13.39
C GLY A 166 0.46 7.34 12.05
N LEU A 167 -0.01 8.24 11.18
CA LEU A 167 0.85 8.77 10.10
C LEU A 167 1.80 9.84 10.65
#